data_AF-A7T1U5-F1
#
_entry.id   AF-A7T1U5-F1
#
_cell.length_a   1.000
_cell.length_b   1.000
_cell.length_c   1.000
_cell.angle_alpha   90.00
_cell.angle_beta   90.00
_cell.angle_gamma   90.00
#
_symmetry.space_group_name_H-M   'P 1'
#
loop_
_entity.id
_entity.type
_entity.pdbx_description
1 polymer ?
#
loop_
_entity_poly.entity_id
_entity_poly.type
_entity_poly.pdbx_seq_one_letter_code
_entity_poly.pdbx_strand_id
1 'polypeptide(L)'
;MNGHETRMTGHETHITGHETHMTGHETRMTGHETCMTGHETHMTGHETHMTGHETRMTGHETRMTGHETRMTGHETRMTGHETQMTGHETRMTGHETHITGHETHMTGHETRMTGHETCMTGHETHMTGHETHMTGHETRMTGHETRMTGHETRMTGHETRMTGHETQMTGHETRMTGHETRLTGHETHITGHETRMTGHETRMNGHETRMTGHETHMTGHETHMTGHETHMTGHKTRMTGHETRMTGHETRMTGHETHMTEHETHMTGHETHMTGHKTHMTGHETHMTGHETRMTGHETRMTGHETHMTRHETHMTGHKTHMTGHETRMTGHEARMTGNEKLTPI
;
A
#
# COMPACT_ATOMS: atom_id res chain seq x y z
N MET A 1 23.48 14.03 59.21
CA MET A 1 22.64 13.73 58.03
C MET A 1 22.36 12.23 58.12
N ASN A 2 21.35 11.88 58.91
CA ASN A 2 21.03 10.49 59.24
C ASN A 2 19.98 10.02 58.24
N GLY A 3 20.37 9.19 57.27
CA GLY A 3 19.42 8.49 56.42
C GLY A 3 18.71 7.44 57.26
N HIS A 4 17.39 7.57 57.40
CA HIS A 4 16.52 6.49 57.88
C HIS A 4 16.45 5.45 56.74
N GLU A 5 17.38 4.49 56.71
CA GLU A 5 17.24 3.31 55.86
C GLU A 5 16.25 2.38 56.57
N THR A 6 14.99 2.39 56.12
CA THR A 6 13.97 1.46 56.58
C THR A 6 13.93 0.30 55.57
N ARG A 7 14.28 -0.89 56.07
CA ARG A 7 14.27 -2.15 55.33
C ARG A 7 13.20 -3.05 55.93
N MET A 8 12.23 -3.47 55.12
CA MET A 8 11.20 -4.38 55.55
C MET A 8 11.25 -5.70 54.75
N THR A 9 11.34 -6.80 55.49
CA THR A 9 11.25 -8.15 54.93
C THR A 9 10.16 -8.93 55.65
N GLY A 10 9.22 -9.52 54.91
CA GLY A 10 8.12 -10.27 55.53
C GLY A 10 7.38 -11.15 54.53
N HIS A 11 6.59 -12.09 55.04
CA HIS A 11 5.68 -12.87 54.20
C HIS A 11 4.53 -12.00 53.70
N GLU A 12 3.93 -11.22 54.60
CA GLU A 12 2.85 -10.28 54.32
C GLU A 12 3.23 -8.93 54.96
N THR A 13 3.29 -7.86 54.17
CA THR A 13 3.64 -6.52 54.65
C THR A 13 2.61 -5.49 54.20
N HIS A 14 2.15 -4.65 55.14
CA HIS A 14 1.29 -3.51 54.84
C HIS A 14 1.90 -2.22 55.38
N ILE A 15 2.17 -1.25 54.50
CA ILE A 15 2.87 -0.02 54.85
C ILE A 15 2.17 1.19 54.24
N THR A 16 2.09 2.26 55.03
CA THR A 16 1.78 3.61 54.54
C THR A 16 2.92 4.54 54.93
N GLY A 17 3.59 5.16 53.96
CA GLY A 17 4.69 6.08 54.24
C GLY A 17 5.84 6.03 53.23
N HIS A 18 7.05 6.28 53.72
CA HIS A 18 8.28 6.22 52.94
C HIS A 18 9.08 5.00 53.38
N GLU A 19 9.43 4.14 52.44
CA GLU A 19 10.40 3.07 52.65
C GLU A 19 11.63 3.27 51.77
N THR A 20 12.70 2.53 52.06
CA THR A 20 13.85 2.47 51.16
C THR A 20 14.00 1.12 50.46
N HIS A 21 13.56 0.04 51.11
CA HIS A 21 13.67 -1.31 50.57
C HIS A 21 12.62 -2.24 51.19
N MET A 22 11.81 -2.84 50.33
CA MET A 22 10.79 -3.81 50.71
C MET A 22 10.96 -5.10 49.94
N THR A 23 10.98 -6.21 50.66
CA THR A 23 10.96 -7.55 50.06
C THR A 23 9.94 -8.43 50.75
N GLY A 24 9.02 -9.02 49.99
CA GLY A 24 8.05 -9.93 50.59
C GLY A 24 7.34 -10.84 49.60
N HIS A 25 6.58 -11.80 50.11
CA HIS A 25 5.74 -12.63 49.26
C HIS A 25 4.49 -11.83 48.83
N GLU A 26 3.80 -11.23 49.79
CA GLU A 26 2.64 -10.35 49.57
C GLU A 26 2.94 -8.96 50.17
N THR A 27 3.01 -7.94 49.34
CA THR A 27 3.32 -6.57 49.78
C THR A 27 2.23 -5.59 49.37
N ARG A 28 1.76 -4.76 50.31
CA ARG A 28 0.77 -3.71 50.07
C ARG A 28 1.29 -2.37 50.58
N MET A 29 1.59 -1.44 49.68
CA MET A 29 2.14 -0.14 50.03
C MET A 29 1.32 1.03 49.49
N THR A 30 1.20 2.08 50.31
CA THR A 30 0.79 3.41 49.86
C THR A 30 1.85 4.44 50.25
N GLY A 31 2.47 5.12 49.27
CA GLY A 31 3.46 6.16 49.55
C GLY A 31 4.63 6.18 48.57
N HIS A 32 5.85 6.34 49.09
CA HIS A 32 7.07 6.41 48.28
C HIS A 32 8.02 5.28 48.66
N GLU A 33 8.51 4.53 47.69
CA GLU A 33 9.50 3.50 47.90
C GLU A 33 10.60 3.58 46.83
N THR A 34 11.81 3.18 47.22
CA THR A 34 12.97 3.23 46.34
C THR A 34 13.17 1.89 45.63
N CYS A 35 12.91 0.79 46.31
CA CYS A 35 13.00 -0.52 45.70
C CYS A 35 12.06 -1.53 46.37
N MET A 36 11.12 -2.04 45.58
CA MET A 36 10.22 -3.12 45.97
C MET A 36 10.52 -4.39 45.19
N THR A 37 10.62 -5.52 45.88
CA THR A 37 10.66 -6.85 45.27
C THR A 37 9.64 -7.76 45.92
N GLY A 38 8.78 -8.41 45.15
CA GLY A 38 7.87 -9.39 45.73
C GLY A 38 7.22 -10.33 44.75
N HIS A 39 6.51 -11.34 45.27
CA HIS A 39 5.74 -12.24 44.42
C HIS A 39 4.45 -11.55 43.99
N GLU A 40 3.63 -11.14 44.97
CA GLU A 40 2.39 -10.39 44.79
C GLU A 40 2.57 -8.99 45.40
N THR A 41 2.55 -7.95 44.57
CA THR A 41 2.77 -6.57 45.02
C THR A 41 1.61 -5.67 44.62
N HIS A 42 1.10 -4.89 45.59
CA HIS A 42 0.12 -3.84 45.34
C HIS A 42 0.64 -2.50 45.85
N MET A 43 0.80 -1.54 44.94
CA MET A 43 1.33 -0.23 45.26
C MET A 43 0.45 0.90 44.74
N THR A 44 0.26 1.90 45.58
CA THR A 44 -0.25 3.22 45.16
C THR A 44 0.76 4.30 45.56
N GLY A 45 1.33 5.02 44.58
CA GLY A 45 2.25 6.12 44.85
C GLY A 45 3.44 6.22 43.89
N HIS A 46 4.62 6.47 44.43
CA HIS A 46 5.86 6.65 43.67
C HIS A 46 6.84 5.52 43.99
N GLU A 47 7.37 4.90 42.95
CA GLU A 47 8.43 3.90 43.05
C GLU A 47 9.61 4.31 42.18
N THR A 48 10.79 3.80 42.51
CA THR A 48 11.95 3.88 41.61
C THR A 48 12.29 2.55 40.97
N HIS A 49 12.11 1.43 41.67
CA HIS A 49 12.42 0.10 41.13
C HIS A 49 11.53 -1.01 41.71
N MET A 50 10.61 -1.51 40.90
CA MET A 50 9.76 -2.63 41.21
C MET A 50 10.14 -3.88 40.42
N THR A 51 10.34 -4.98 41.14
CA THR A 51 10.43 -6.33 40.56
C THR A 51 9.33 -7.21 41.14
N GLY A 52 8.54 -7.90 40.32
CA GLY A 52 7.63 -8.91 40.86
C GLY A 52 7.04 -9.89 39.87
N HIS A 53 6.26 -10.85 40.38
CA HIS A 53 5.60 -11.89 39.58
C HIS A 53 4.13 -11.56 39.28
N GLU A 54 3.46 -10.85 40.19
CA GLU A 54 2.10 -10.36 40.02
C GLU A 54 2.09 -8.96 40.64
N THR A 55 2.17 -7.93 39.79
CA THR A 55 2.34 -6.55 40.26
C THR A 55 1.15 -5.70 39.86
N ARG A 56 0.58 -4.96 40.82
CA ARG A 56 -0.47 -3.98 40.57
C ARG A 56 -0.07 -2.62 41.11
N MET A 57 0.22 -1.70 40.19
CA MET A 57 0.63 -0.35 40.53
C MET A 57 -0.37 0.71 40.04
N THR A 58 -0.58 1.72 40.87
CA THR A 58 -1.20 2.99 40.46
C THR A 58 -0.30 4.15 40.88
N GLY A 59 0.22 4.92 39.92
CA GLY A 59 1.06 6.08 40.20
C GLY A 59 2.22 6.25 39.22
N HIS A 60 3.40 6.54 39.74
CA HIS A 60 4.60 6.80 38.94
C HIS A 60 5.68 5.79 39.28
N GLU A 61 6.30 5.24 38.26
CA GLU A 61 7.44 4.34 38.41
C GLU A 61 8.51 4.63 37.37
N THR A 62 9.75 4.44 37.80
CA THR A 62 10.92 4.69 36.95
C THR A 62 11.34 3.40 36.25
N ARG A 63 11.24 2.26 36.93
CA ARG A 63 11.61 0.98 36.33
C ARG A 63 10.85 -0.19 36.92
N MET A 64 9.92 -0.71 36.13
CA MET A 64 9.22 -1.96 36.44
C MET A 64 9.80 -3.17 35.68
N THR A 65 10.01 -4.28 36.38
CA THR A 65 10.25 -5.59 35.77
C THR A 65 9.32 -6.63 36.36
N GLY A 66 8.58 -7.38 35.53
CA GLY A 66 7.75 -8.43 36.10
C GLY A 66 7.12 -9.41 35.13
N HIS A 67 6.59 -10.46 35.73
CA HIS A 67 5.55 -11.28 35.14
C HIS A 67 4.20 -10.68 35.56
N GLU A 68 3.14 -10.83 34.77
CA GLU A 68 1.76 -10.42 35.11
C GLU A 68 1.66 -9.03 35.77
N THR A 69 1.93 -7.99 34.99
CA THR A 69 1.98 -6.62 35.51
C THR A 69 0.75 -5.82 35.09
N ARG A 70 0.14 -5.11 36.04
CA ARG A 70 -0.95 -4.17 35.80
C ARG A 70 -0.60 -2.79 36.34
N MET A 71 -0.48 -1.83 35.44
CA MET A 71 -0.14 -0.45 35.78
C MET A 71 -1.19 0.55 35.31
N THR A 72 -1.45 1.53 36.16
CA THR A 72 -2.15 2.77 35.77
C THR A 72 -1.32 3.99 36.20
N GLY A 73 -0.89 4.80 35.25
CA GLY A 73 -0.14 6.03 35.52
C GLY A 73 1.02 6.28 34.56
N HIS A 74 2.19 6.61 35.09
CA HIS A 74 3.37 6.94 34.29
C HIS A 74 4.51 5.99 34.60
N GLU A 75 5.09 5.43 33.55
CA GLU A 75 6.30 4.63 33.60
C GLU A 75 7.40 5.27 32.77
N THR A 76 8.65 5.02 33.16
CA THR A 76 9.79 5.34 32.30
C THR A 76 10.34 4.10 31.59
N ARG A 77 10.34 2.92 32.24
CA ARG A 77 10.84 1.70 31.63
C ARG A 77 10.23 0.42 32.21
N MET A 78 9.38 -0.21 31.43
CA MET A 78 8.77 -1.49 31.70
C MET A 78 9.46 -2.62 30.94
N THR A 79 9.74 -3.71 31.63
CA THR A 79 10.06 -4.99 31.00
C THR A 79 9.20 -6.08 31.58
N GLY A 80 8.43 -6.80 30.77
CA GLY A 80 7.60 -7.85 31.33
C GLY A 80 6.99 -8.84 30.37
N HIS A 81 6.40 -9.86 30.97
CA HIS A 81 5.56 -10.86 30.31
C HIS A 81 4.14 -10.67 30.82
N GLU A 82 3.15 -10.62 29.93
CA GLU A 82 1.75 -10.40 30.27
C GLU A 82 1.54 -9.05 30.98
N THR A 83 1.67 -7.96 30.23
CA THR A 83 1.59 -6.59 30.78
C THR A 83 0.32 -5.88 30.35
N GLN A 84 -0.34 -5.20 31.30
CA GLN A 84 -1.48 -4.32 31.06
C GLN A 84 -1.17 -2.92 31.57
N MET A 85 -1.15 -1.95 30.68
CA MET A 85 -0.86 -0.56 31.02
C MET A 85 -1.97 0.39 30.57
N THR A 86 -2.30 1.33 31.44
CA THR A 86 -3.08 2.52 31.07
C THR A 86 -2.34 3.77 31.51
N GLY A 87 -1.95 4.63 30.54
CA GLY A 87 -1.29 5.90 30.83
C GLY A 87 -0.14 6.23 29.87
N HIS A 88 0.99 6.66 30.41
CA HIS A 88 2.15 7.06 29.61
C HIS A 88 3.35 6.18 29.93
N GLU A 89 4.04 5.75 28.89
CA GLU A 89 5.29 5.02 29.04
C GLU A 89 6.31 5.49 28.00
N THR A 90 7.56 5.55 28.45
CA THR A 90 8.67 6.00 27.59
C THR A 90 9.29 4.83 26.86
N ARG A 91 9.40 3.65 27.51
CA ARG A 91 10.02 2.49 26.88
C ARG A 91 9.51 1.16 27.43
N MET A 92 8.68 0.50 26.65
CA MET A 92 8.25 -0.86 26.92
C MET A 92 9.06 -1.92 26.15
N THR A 93 9.42 -3.00 26.84
CA THR A 93 9.81 -4.27 26.21
C THR A 93 9.01 -5.42 26.79
N GLY A 94 8.30 -6.20 25.98
CA GLY A 94 7.53 -7.29 26.55
C GLY A 94 7.03 -8.35 25.59
N HIS A 95 6.48 -9.39 26.20
CA HIS A 95 5.74 -10.45 25.54
C HIS A 95 4.30 -10.38 26.03
N GLU A 96 3.34 -10.39 25.13
CA GLU A 96 1.91 -10.27 25.44
C GLU A 96 1.59 -8.96 26.19
N THR A 97 1.56 -7.85 25.46
CA THR A 97 1.38 -6.52 26.05
C THR A 97 0.09 -5.85 25.58
N HIS A 98 -0.64 -5.25 26.53
CA HIS A 98 -1.82 -4.44 26.23
C HIS A 98 -1.67 -3.02 26.79
N ILE A 99 -1.69 -2.02 25.90
CA ILE A 99 -1.54 -0.62 26.27
C ILE A 99 -2.73 0.21 25.81
N THR A 100 -3.23 1.05 26.71
CA THR A 100 -4.08 2.20 26.37
C THR A 100 -3.39 3.50 26.81
N GLY A 101 -3.02 4.35 25.86
CA GLY A 101 -2.43 5.66 26.16
C GLY A 101 -1.31 6.07 25.21
N HIS A 102 -0.23 6.62 25.75
CA HIS A 102 0.90 7.12 24.98
C HIS A 102 2.15 6.31 25.27
N GLU A 103 2.79 5.81 24.22
CA GLU A 103 4.11 5.19 24.28
C GLU A 103 5.09 6.04 23.46
N THR A 104 6.39 5.92 23.76
CA THR A 104 7.43 6.46 22.87
C THR A 104 8.20 5.36 22.14
N HIS A 105 8.48 4.23 22.82
CA HIS A 105 9.26 3.15 22.23
C HIS A 105 8.81 1.78 22.74
N MET A 106 8.11 1.04 21.88
CA MET A 106 7.73 -0.34 22.13
C MET A 106 8.56 -1.33 21.35
N THR A 107 9.03 -2.37 22.03
CA THR A 107 9.49 -3.61 21.41
C THR A 107 8.75 -4.78 22.01
N GLY A 108 8.07 -5.60 21.20
CA GLY A 108 7.39 -6.75 21.77
C GLY A 108 6.99 -7.86 20.83
N HIS A 109 6.61 -8.96 21.44
CA HIS A 109 5.96 -10.09 20.79
C HIS A 109 4.52 -10.11 21.26
N GLU A 110 3.56 -10.12 20.33
CA GLU A 110 2.13 -10.01 20.62
C GLU A 110 1.76 -8.73 21.39
N THR A 111 1.63 -7.61 20.65
CA THR A 111 1.32 -6.30 21.24
C THR A 111 -0.04 -5.81 20.78
N ARG A 112 -0.83 -5.27 21.72
CA ARG A 112 -2.09 -4.60 21.42
C ARG A 112 -2.12 -3.21 22.02
N MET A 113 -2.15 -2.19 21.16
CA MET A 113 -2.11 -0.80 21.57
C MET A 113 -3.33 0.00 21.08
N THR A 114 -3.84 0.86 21.96
CA THR A 114 -4.78 1.93 21.60
C THR A 114 -4.26 3.28 22.08
N GLY A 115 -4.01 4.20 21.15
CA GLY A 115 -3.57 5.56 21.47
C GLY A 115 -2.48 6.08 20.53
N HIS A 116 -1.40 6.63 21.09
CA HIS A 116 -0.31 7.22 20.31
C HIS A 116 1.00 6.52 20.61
N GLU A 117 1.73 6.18 19.56
CA GLU A 117 3.08 5.67 19.64
C GLU A 117 4.00 6.52 18.76
N THR A 118 5.29 6.52 19.10
CA THR A 118 6.32 7.10 18.23
C THR A 118 7.06 6.03 17.45
N CYS A 119 7.36 4.88 18.07
CA CYS A 119 8.10 3.82 17.41
C CYS A 119 7.83 2.44 17.99
N MET A 120 7.14 1.61 17.21
CA MET A 120 6.83 0.23 17.51
C MET A 120 7.64 -0.74 16.68
N THR A 121 8.25 -1.73 17.34
CA THR A 121 8.84 -2.91 16.69
C THR A 121 8.23 -4.19 17.25
N GLY A 122 7.70 -5.08 16.40
CA GLY A 122 7.14 -6.34 16.90
C GLY A 122 6.87 -7.44 15.87
N HIS A 123 6.51 -8.63 16.36
CA HIS A 123 6.24 -9.81 15.53
C HIS A 123 4.74 -10.04 15.25
N GLU A 124 3.87 -9.57 16.13
CA GLU A 124 2.43 -9.62 15.95
C GLU A 124 1.89 -8.37 16.65
N THR A 125 1.44 -7.39 15.88
CA THR A 125 1.07 -6.09 16.44
C THR A 125 -0.32 -5.68 16.00
N HIS A 126 -1.15 -5.27 16.95
CA HIS A 126 -2.44 -4.67 16.69
C HIS A 126 -2.51 -3.26 17.28
N MET A 127 -2.59 -2.25 16.40
CA MET A 127 -2.68 -0.86 16.82
C MET A 127 -3.96 -0.20 16.33
N THR A 128 -4.58 0.58 17.21
CA THR A 128 -5.60 1.59 16.85
C THR A 128 -5.13 2.97 17.33
N GLY A 129 -4.95 3.92 16.42
CA GLY A 129 -4.61 5.30 16.75
C GLY A 129 -3.58 5.93 15.82
N HIS A 130 -2.56 6.57 16.39
CA HIS A 130 -1.51 7.25 15.63
C HIS A 130 -0.16 6.64 15.92
N GLU A 131 0.60 6.40 14.86
CA GLU A 131 1.99 5.99 14.94
C GLU A 131 2.85 6.92 14.09
N THR A 132 4.14 6.97 14.44
CA THR A 132 5.13 7.59 13.56
C THR A 132 5.91 6.53 12.78
N HIS A 133 6.45 5.51 13.46
CA HIS A 133 7.29 4.48 12.83
C HIS A 133 6.98 3.05 13.31
N MET A 134 6.31 2.26 12.48
CA MET A 134 6.04 0.86 12.74
C MET A 134 6.95 -0.05 11.92
N THR A 135 7.64 -0.98 12.59
CA THR A 135 8.36 -2.09 11.95
C THR A 135 7.88 -3.43 12.48
N GLY A 136 7.53 -4.39 11.63
CA GLY A 136 7.16 -5.69 12.14
C GLY A 136 6.86 -6.80 11.15
N HIS A 137 6.63 -7.97 11.73
CA HIS A 137 5.93 -9.09 11.09
C HIS A 137 4.45 -9.03 11.54
N GLU A 138 3.52 -9.46 10.70
CA GLU A 138 2.08 -9.57 11.04
C GLU A 138 1.53 -8.32 11.75
N THR A 139 1.53 -7.18 11.05
CA THR A 139 1.07 -5.92 11.63
C THR A 139 -0.34 -5.58 11.18
N ARG A 140 -1.19 -5.18 12.12
CA ARG A 140 -2.54 -4.68 11.85
C ARG A 140 -2.78 -3.33 12.48
N MET A 141 -2.93 -2.31 11.64
CA MET A 141 -3.17 -0.94 12.08
C MET A 141 -4.52 -0.39 11.60
N THR A 142 -5.18 0.38 12.46
CA THR A 142 -6.27 1.29 12.10
C THR A 142 -5.97 2.70 12.60
N GLY A 143 -5.85 3.67 11.68
CA GLY A 143 -5.61 5.07 12.03
C GLY A 143 -4.64 5.79 11.10
N HIS A 144 -3.68 6.50 11.66
CA HIS A 144 -2.70 7.28 10.90
C HIS A 144 -1.28 6.80 11.18
N GLU A 145 -0.50 6.64 10.14
CA GLU A 145 0.91 6.29 10.24
C GLU A 145 1.75 7.10 9.26
N THR A 146 2.98 7.37 9.68
CA THR A 146 3.94 8.13 8.86
C THR A 146 4.85 7.18 8.10
N ARG A 147 5.25 6.06 8.70
CA ARG A 147 6.12 5.09 8.04
C ARG A 147 5.95 3.67 8.57
N MET A 148 5.27 2.85 7.78
CA MET A 148 5.17 1.41 8.01
C MET A 148 6.20 0.61 7.21
N THR A 149 6.92 -0.31 7.86
CA THR A 149 7.77 -1.32 7.20
C THR A 149 7.50 -2.71 7.73
N GLY A 150 7.23 -3.70 6.88
CA GLY A 150 6.99 -5.06 7.40
C GLY A 150 6.71 -6.16 6.39
N HIS A 151 6.51 -7.35 6.95
CA HIS A 151 6.00 -8.53 6.27
C HIS A 151 4.58 -8.79 6.77
N GLU A 152 3.63 -9.10 5.87
CA GLU A 152 2.23 -9.32 6.22
C GLU A 152 1.62 -8.13 6.96
N THR A 153 1.48 -7.00 6.25
CA THR A 153 0.98 -5.76 6.85
C THR A 153 -0.45 -5.48 6.39
N ARG A 154 -1.32 -5.11 7.33
CA ARG A 154 -2.70 -4.69 7.05
C ARG A 154 -3.00 -3.34 7.67
N MET A 155 -3.33 -2.35 6.85
CA MET A 155 -3.70 -1.02 7.30
C MET A 155 -5.09 -0.58 6.83
N THR A 156 -5.80 0.11 7.71
CA THR A 156 -6.97 0.93 7.35
C THR A 156 -6.78 2.36 7.85
N GLY A 157 -6.77 3.34 6.95
CA GLY A 157 -6.64 4.76 7.30
C GLY A 157 -5.70 5.53 6.37
N HIS A 158 -4.81 6.33 6.94
CA HIS A 158 -3.88 7.17 6.19
C HIS A 158 -2.44 6.79 6.45
N GLU A 159 -1.67 6.64 5.38
CA GLU A 159 -0.23 6.41 5.42
C GLU A 159 0.50 7.49 4.63
N THR A 160 1.76 7.72 4.99
CA THR A 160 2.67 8.49 4.15
C THR A 160 3.67 7.60 3.40
N ARG A 161 4.15 6.51 4.03
CA ARG A 161 5.10 5.60 3.38
C ARG A 161 5.06 4.17 3.91
N MET A 162 4.52 3.29 3.09
CA MET A 162 4.45 1.85 3.29
C MET A 162 5.55 1.15 2.48
N THR A 163 6.31 0.28 3.13
CA THR A 163 7.28 -0.60 2.46
C THR A 163 7.16 -2.02 2.97
N GLY A 164 6.93 -3.01 2.11
CA GLY A 164 6.79 -4.37 2.62
C GLY A 164 6.61 -5.48 1.61
N HIS A 165 6.48 -6.69 2.16
CA HIS A 165 6.05 -7.88 1.45
C HIS A 165 4.66 -8.26 1.95
N GLU A 166 3.75 -8.58 1.04
CA GLU A 166 2.36 -8.91 1.35
C GLU A 166 1.66 -7.79 2.12
N THR A 167 1.38 -6.68 1.43
CA THR A 167 0.77 -5.49 2.05
C THR A 167 -0.69 -5.33 1.60
N GLN A 168 -1.58 -5.07 2.55
CA GLN A 168 -2.98 -4.78 2.29
C GLN A 168 -3.38 -3.45 2.92
N MET A 169 -3.85 -2.53 2.08
CA MET A 169 -4.25 -1.21 2.54
C MET A 169 -5.65 -0.83 2.06
N THR A 170 -6.39 -0.16 2.93
CA THR A 170 -7.64 0.53 2.60
C THR A 170 -7.57 1.97 3.11
N GLY A 171 -7.63 2.95 2.20
CA GLY A 171 -7.60 4.37 2.56
C GLY A 171 -6.72 5.21 1.62
N HIS A 172 -5.91 6.09 2.20
CA HIS A 172 -5.06 7.01 1.45
C HIS A 172 -3.60 6.76 1.75
N GLU A 173 -2.78 6.66 0.71
CA GLU A 173 -1.33 6.56 0.84
C GLU A 173 -0.62 7.47 -0.17
N THR A 174 0.56 7.93 0.24
CA THR A 174 1.39 8.82 -0.59
C THR A 174 2.45 8.05 -1.34
N ARG A 175 3.03 7.00 -0.72
CA ARG A 175 4.06 6.19 -1.37
C ARG A 175 4.11 4.75 -0.89
N MET A 176 3.60 3.86 -1.73
CA MET A 176 3.70 2.42 -1.53
C MET A 176 4.89 1.81 -2.30
N THR A 177 5.68 0.96 -1.63
CA THR A 177 6.70 0.13 -2.28
C THR A 177 6.65 -1.30 -1.78
N GLY A 178 6.49 -2.30 -2.64
CA GLY A 178 6.45 -3.67 -2.14
C GLY A 178 6.33 -4.78 -3.17
N HIS A 179 6.30 -6.00 -2.64
CA HIS A 179 5.97 -7.23 -3.35
C HIS A 179 4.61 -7.71 -2.85
N GLU A 180 3.71 -8.12 -3.74
CA GLU A 180 2.34 -8.54 -3.41
C GLU A 180 1.56 -7.45 -2.65
N THR A 181 1.21 -6.38 -3.37
CA THR A 181 0.53 -5.24 -2.77
C THR A 181 -0.94 -5.19 -3.18
N ARG A 182 -1.84 -4.95 -2.21
CA ARG A 182 -3.27 -4.74 -2.47
C ARG A 182 -3.74 -3.44 -1.87
N LEU A 183 -4.14 -2.49 -2.72
CA LEU A 183 -4.68 -1.20 -2.28
C LEU A 183 -6.13 -1.00 -2.73
N THR A 184 -6.95 -0.46 -1.83
CA THR A 184 -8.26 0.10 -2.15
C THR A 184 -8.34 1.54 -1.63
N GLY A 185 -8.45 2.51 -2.53
CA GLY A 185 -8.55 3.92 -2.17
C GLY A 185 -7.74 4.85 -3.08
N HIS A 186 -7.02 5.80 -2.51
CA HIS A 186 -6.24 6.78 -3.27
C HIS A 186 -4.76 6.65 -2.98
N GLU A 187 -3.97 6.77 -4.03
CA GLU A 187 -2.52 6.72 -3.97
C GLU A 187 -1.91 7.87 -4.77
N THR A 188 -0.65 8.21 -4.44
CA THR A 188 0.15 9.10 -5.30
C THR A 188 1.26 8.34 -6.03
N HIS A 189 1.89 7.36 -5.39
CA HIS A 189 2.97 6.62 -6.04
C HIS A 189 3.12 5.16 -5.57
N ILE A 190 2.86 4.23 -6.48
CA ILE A 190 3.18 2.81 -6.32
C ILE A 190 4.42 2.43 -7.11
N THR A 191 5.33 1.72 -6.45
CA THR A 191 6.36 0.89 -7.10
C THR A 191 6.29 -0.54 -6.57
N GLY A 192 6.06 -1.53 -7.43
CA GLY A 192 5.98 -2.90 -6.92
C GLY A 192 5.97 -4.03 -7.94
N HIS A 193 6.03 -5.24 -7.40
CA HIS A 193 5.80 -6.50 -8.11
C HIS A 193 4.48 -7.08 -7.59
N GLU A 194 3.62 -7.58 -8.50
CA GLU A 194 2.30 -8.11 -8.16
C GLU A 194 1.43 -7.09 -7.41
N THR A 195 1.08 -6.00 -8.11
CA THR A 195 0.27 -4.92 -7.55
C THR A 195 -1.19 -5.07 -7.97
N ARG A 196 -2.11 -5.06 -7.01
CA ARG A 196 -3.55 -4.95 -7.26
C ARG A 196 -4.12 -3.69 -6.63
N MET A 197 -4.71 -2.83 -7.46
CA MET A 197 -5.31 -1.58 -7.03
C MET A 197 -6.77 -1.45 -7.44
N THR A 198 -7.58 -0.84 -6.57
CA THR A 198 -8.90 -0.31 -6.92
C THR A 198 -9.04 1.11 -6.38
N GLY A 199 -9.24 2.09 -7.27
CA GLY A 199 -9.42 3.49 -6.90
C GLY A 199 -8.67 4.47 -7.82
N HIS A 200 -7.99 5.46 -7.23
CA HIS A 200 -7.29 6.50 -7.99
C HIS A 200 -5.80 6.48 -7.69
N GLU A 201 -4.98 6.60 -8.72
CA GLU A 201 -3.54 6.70 -8.60
C GLU A 201 -2.95 7.71 -9.57
N THR A 202 -1.86 8.34 -9.14
CA THR A 202 -1.17 9.35 -9.94
C THR A 202 -0.03 8.74 -10.74
N ARG A 203 0.73 7.81 -10.13
CA ARG A 203 1.86 7.20 -10.82
C ARG A 203 2.16 5.79 -10.35
N MET A 204 1.76 4.82 -11.16
CA MET A 204 2.11 3.41 -10.98
C MET A 204 3.33 2.98 -11.80
N ASN A 205 4.31 2.34 -11.15
CA ASN A 205 5.38 1.59 -11.80
C ASN A 205 5.40 0.14 -11.29
N GLY A 206 5.35 -0.86 -12.16
CA GLY A 206 5.46 -2.23 -11.67
C GLY A 206 5.55 -3.34 -12.70
N HIS A 207 5.75 -4.54 -12.18
CA HIS A 207 5.65 -5.80 -12.90
C HIS A 207 4.40 -6.53 -12.39
N GLU A 208 3.59 -7.08 -13.30
CA GLU A 208 2.32 -7.75 -12.98
C GLU A 208 1.36 -6.82 -12.21
N THR A 209 0.84 -5.82 -12.90
CA THR A 209 -0.08 -4.84 -12.31
C THR A 209 -1.52 -5.10 -12.73
N ARG A 210 -2.44 -5.02 -11.78
CA ARG A 210 -3.89 -5.05 -12.04
C ARG A 210 -4.56 -3.85 -11.38
N MET A 211 -5.15 -2.99 -12.20
CA MET A 211 -5.83 -1.78 -11.74
C MET A 211 -7.28 -1.74 -12.19
N THR A 212 -8.16 -1.24 -11.31
CA THR A 212 -9.51 -0.80 -11.66
C THR A 212 -9.74 0.61 -11.13
N GLY A 213 -9.98 1.58 -12.00
CA GLY A 213 -10.25 2.96 -11.61
C GLY A 213 -9.59 4.01 -12.51
N HIS A 214 -8.96 5.02 -11.93
CA HIS A 214 -8.34 6.13 -12.66
C HIS A 214 -6.85 6.20 -12.38
N GLU A 215 -6.07 6.38 -13.44
CA GLU A 215 -4.63 6.56 -13.38
C GLU A 215 -4.17 7.72 -14.25
N THR A 216 -3.08 8.37 -13.84
CA THR A 216 -2.49 9.46 -14.62
C THR A 216 -1.24 9.00 -15.38
N HIS A 217 -0.44 8.10 -14.80
CA HIS A 217 0.76 7.62 -15.46
C HIS A 217 1.13 6.18 -15.05
N MET A 218 0.80 5.21 -15.90
CA MET A 218 1.20 3.82 -15.73
C MET A 218 2.45 3.47 -16.53
N THR A 219 3.43 2.86 -15.87
CA THR A 219 4.54 2.15 -16.53
C THR A 219 4.65 0.73 -16.02
N GLY A 220 4.74 -0.26 -16.91
CA GLY A 220 4.95 -1.61 -16.43
C GLY A 220 5.10 -2.70 -17.47
N HIS A 221 5.37 -3.90 -16.95
CA HIS A 221 5.36 -5.15 -17.70
C HIS A 221 4.20 -6.00 -17.20
N GLU A 222 3.42 -6.57 -18.10
CA GLU A 222 2.23 -7.37 -17.80
C GLU A 222 1.19 -6.56 -16.99
N THR A 223 0.60 -5.57 -17.66
CA THR A 223 -0.37 -4.66 -17.04
C THR A 223 -1.80 -4.99 -17.46
N HIS A 224 -2.72 -5.02 -16.51
CA HIS A 224 -4.15 -5.12 -16.78
C HIS A 224 -4.91 -3.96 -16.14
N MET A 225 -5.53 -3.14 -16.97
CA MET A 225 -6.31 -1.99 -16.52
C MET A 225 -7.78 -2.08 -16.97
N THR A 226 -8.68 -1.69 -16.06
CA THR A 226 -10.06 -1.34 -16.39
C THR A 226 -10.37 0.06 -15.86
N GLY A 227 -10.67 1.02 -16.73
CA GLY A 227 -11.03 2.39 -16.32
C GLY A 227 -10.44 3.48 -17.21
N HIS A 228 -9.94 4.55 -16.61
CA HIS A 228 -9.38 5.69 -17.34
C HIS A 228 -7.89 5.84 -17.04
N GLU A 229 -7.12 6.08 -18.08
CA GLU A 229 -5.70 6.41 -18.01
C GLU A 229 -5.44 7.72 -18.76
N THR A 230 -4.33 8.38 -18.44
CA THR A 230 -3.82 9.49 -19.26
C THR A 230 -2.57 9.11 -20.03
N HIS A 231 -1.65 8.36 -19.42
CA HIS A 231 -0.46 7.90 -20.11
C HIS A 231 -0.01 6.51 -19.66
N MET A 232 -0.07 5.56 -20.59
CA MET A 232 0.40 4.20 -20.43
C MET A 232 1.65 3.95 -21.26
N THR A 233 2.70 3.47 -20.60
CA THR A 233 3.86 2.86 -21.27
C THR A 233 4.02 1.42 -20.78
N GLY A 234 4.05 0.44 -21.68
CA GLY A 234 4.26 -0.93 -21.19
C GLY A 234 4.54 -2.00 -22.23
N HIS A 235 4.85 -3.18 -21.70
CA HIS A 235 5.01 -4.41 -22.46
C HIS A 235 3.95 -5.40 -21.98
N LYS A 236 3.22 -6.05 -22.89
CA LYS A 236 2.06 -6.90 -22.58
C LYS A 236 0.99 -6.16 -21.79
N THR A 237 0.36 -5.17 -22.42
CA THR A 237 -0.71 -4.40 -21.77
C THR A 237 -2.09 -4.89 -22.20
N ARG A 238 -3.03 -4.96 -21.26
CA ARG A 238 -4.45 -5.21 -21.54
C ARG A 238 -5.32 -4.15 -20.89
N MET A 239 -5.95 -3.33 -21.70
CA MET A 239 -6.80 -2.23 -21.24
C MET A 239 -8.26 -2.41 -21.65
N THR A 240 -9.18 -2.02 -20.77
CA THR A 240 -10.58 -1.80 -21.11
C THR A 240 -11.02 -0.44 -20.55
N GLY A 241 -11.40 0.50 -21.42
CA GLY A 241 -11.86 1.83 -21.02
C GLY A 241 -11.34 2.96 -21.90
N HIS A 242 -10.90 4.05 -21.30
CA HIS A 242 -10.45 5.23 -22.02
C HIS A 242 -8.98 5.51 -21.71
N GLU A 243 -8.21 5.82 -22.75
CA GLU A 243 -6.83 6.25 -22.61
C GLU A 243 -6.52 7.39 -23.56
N THR A 244 -5.64 8.28 -23.13
CA THR A 244 -5.24 9.45 -23.92
C THR A 244 -3.99 9.13 -24.72
N ARG A 245 -2.98 8.47 -24.11
CA ARG A 245 -1.75 8.16 -24.82
C ARG A 245 -1.13 6.84 -24.39
N MET A 246 -1.29 5.85 -25.27
CA MET A 246 -0.65 4.55 -25.12
C MET A 246 0.65 4.42 -25.95
N THR A 247 1.70 3.88 -25.34
CA THR A 247 2.91 3.45 -26.04
C THR A 247 3.37 2.08 -25.53
N GLY A 248 3.59 1.12 -26.43
CA GLY A 248 3.90 -0.20 -25.95
C GLY A 248 4.30 -1.23 -26.98
N HIS A 249 4.47 -2.44 -26.46
CA HIS A 249 4.73 -3.64 -27.23
C HIS A 249 3.77 -4.73 -26.74
N GLU A 250 3.05 -5.34 -27.68
CA GLU A 250 2.03 -6.36 -27.40
C GLU A 250 0.89 -5.81 -26.54
N THR A 251 -0.08 -5.16 -27.17
CA THR A 251 -1.19 -4.53 -26.47
C THR A 251 -2.54 -4.97 -26.97
N ARG A 252 -3.46 -5.08 -26.02
CA ARG A 252 -4.85 -5.41 -26.28
C ARG A 252 -5.75 -4.38 -25.63
N MET A 253 -6.48 -3.62 -26.44
CA MET A 253 -7.37 -2.57 -25.98
C MET A 253 -8.82 -2.84 -26.38
N THR A 254 -9.75 -2.52 -25.49
CA THR A 254 -11.16 -2.35 -25.81
C THR A 254 -11.67 -1.02 -25.25
N GLY A 255 -12.08 -0.09 -26.11
CA GLY A 255 -12.60 1.20 -25.65
C GLY A 255 -12.23 2.37 -26.56
N HIS A 256 -11.77 3.48 -25.98
CA HIS A 256 -11.43 4.68 -26.74
C HIS A 256 -10.00 5.13 -26.42
N GLU A 257 -9.23 5.39 -27.45
CA GLU A 257 -7.88 5.96 -27.36
C GLU A 257 -7.85 7.33 -28.03
N THR A 258 -6.83 8.15 -27.77
CA THR A 258 -6.54 9.30 -28.65
C THR A 258 -5.22 9.16 -29.41
N HIS A 259 -4.18 8.61 -28.80
CA HIS A 259 -2.89 8.46 -29.50
C HIS A 259 -2.15 7.18 -29.10
N MET A 260 -2.12 6.23 -30.02
CA MET A 260 -1.48 4.94 -29.87
C MET A 260 -0.18 4.84 -30.67
N THR A 261 0.91 4.39 -30.04
CA THR A 261 2.17 4.05 -30.73
C THR A 261 2.69 2.69 -30.29
N GLU A 262 2.65 1.71 -31.18
CA GLU A 262 2.70 0.31 -30.78
C GLU A 262 3.41 -0.60 -31.79
N HIS A 263 4.00 -1.69 -31.31
CA HIS A 263 4.66 -2.68 -32.17
C HIS A 263 3.81 -3.92 -32.51
N GLU A 264 2.80 -4.23 -31.71
CA GLU A 264 1.84 -5.30 -31.98
C GLU A 264 0.55 -5.00 -31.21
N THR A 265 -0.56 -4.82 -31.94
CA THR A 265 -1.82 -4.34 -31.34
C THR A 265 -3.04 -5.16 -31.74
N HIS A 266 -3.93 -5.34 -30.77
CA HIS A 266 -5.30 -5.74 -31.01
C HIS A 266 -6.27 -4.74 -30.35
N MET A 267 -6.93 -3.92 -31.16
CA MET A 267 -7.87 -2.91 -30.70
C MET A 267 -9.30 -3.22 -31.15
N THR A 268 -10.26 -3.08 -30.23
CA THR A 268 -11.69 -2.97 -30.55
C THR A 268 -12.24 -1.66 -29.98
N GLY A 269 -12.65 -0.71 -30.81
CA GLY A 269 -13.07 0.58 -30.29
C GLY A 269 -12.96 1.78 -31.23
N HIS A 270 -12.67 2.94 -30.65
CA HIS A 270 -12.42 4.18 -31.38
C HIS A 270 -11.02 4.68 -31.06
N GLU A 271 -10.27 5.10 -32.08
CA GLU A 271 -8.97 5.74 -31.91
C GLU A 271 -8.85 6.93 -32.87
N THR A 272 -8.06 7.94 -32.49
CA THR A 272 -7.87 9.13 -33.31
C THR A 272 -6.55 9.15 -34.05
N HIS A 273 -5.47 8.64 -33.46
CA HIS A 273 -4.19 8.59 -34.14
C HIS A 273 -3.39 7.35 -33.78
N MET A 274 -3.43 6.36 -34.65
CA MET A 274 -2.66 5.14 -34.49
C MET A 274 -1.37 5.13 -35.32
N THR A 275 -0.24 4.83 -34.67
CA THR A 275 1.00 4.39 -35.33
C THR A 275 1.35 2.98 -34.88
N GLY A 276 1.37 2.03 -35.81
CA GLY A 276 1.48 0.60 -35.49
C GLY A 276 2.41 -0.17 -36.42
N HIS A 277 3.18 -1.09 -35.85
CA HIS A 277 3.64 -2.28 -36.57
C HIS A 277 2.69 -3.42 -36.17
N LYS A 278 2.26 -4.27 -37.11
CA LYS A 278 1.33 -5.40 -36.83
C LYS A 278 0.07 -5.00 -36.05
N THR A 279 -0.86 -4.37 -36.75
CA THR A 279 -2.10 -3.87 -36.16
C THR A 279 -3.29 -4.71 -36.56
N HIS A 280 -4.11 -5.12 -35.58
CA HIS A 280 -5.46 -5.60 -35.82
C HIS A 280 -6.49 -4.69 -35.14
N MET A 281 -7.33 -4.05 -35.93
CA MET A 281 -8.35 -3.12 -35.43
C MET A 281 -9.75 -3.51 -35.89
N THR A 282 -10.71 -3.49 -34.97
CA THR A 282 -12.15 -3.49 -35.27
C THR A 282 -12.79 -2.24 -34.69
N GLY A 283 -13.21 -1.27 -35.50
CA GLY A 283 -13.59 0.02 -34.92
C GLY A 283 -13.74 1.20 -35.87
N HIS A 284 -13.52 2.38 -35.30
CA HIS A 284 -13.41 3.64 -36.03
C HIS A 284 -12.04 4.26 -35.75
N GLU A 285 -11.37 4.71 -36.79
CA GLU A 285 -10.08 5.39 -36.71
C GLU A 285 -10.08 6.66 -37.56
N THR A 286 -9.39 7.71 -37.10
CA THR A 286 -9.27 8.95 -37.90
C THR A 286 -7.98 9.08 -38.67
N HIS A 287 -6.87 8.57 -38.13
CA HIS A 287 -5.59 8.60 -38.82
C HIS A 287 -4.72 7.41 -38.43
N MET A 288 -4.56 6.47 -39.38
CA MET A 288 -3.68 5.32 -39.20
C MET A 288 -2.40 5.44 -40.02
N THR A 289 -1.26 5.25 -39.36
CA THR A 289 0.01 4.92 -40.00
C THR A 289 0.46 3.54 -39.56
N GLY A 290 0.67 2.60 -40.49
CA GLY A 290 1.17 1.30 -40.06
C GLY A 290 1.75 0.38 -41.12
N HIS A 291 2.44 -0.64 -40.61
CA HIS A 291 3.00 -1.74 -41.40
C HIS A 291 2.33 -3.04 -40.96
N GLU A 292 1.85 -3.85 -41.90
CA GLU A 292 1.06 -5.06 -41.62
C GLU A 292 -0.21 -4.73 -40.81
N THR A 293 -1.16 -4.06 -41.45
CA THR A 293 -2.42 -3.64 -40.80
C THR A 293 -3.60 -4.46 -41.29
N ARG A 294 -4.46 -4.86 -40.36
CA ARG A 294 -5.76 -5.47 -40.66
C ARG A 294 -6.85 -4.71 -39.93
N MET A 295 -7.73 -4.08 -40.70
CA MET A 295 -8.82 -3.27 -40.16
C MET A 295 -10.20 -3.76 -40.62
N THR A 296 -11.15 -3.80 -39.69
CA THR A 296 -12.59 -3.94 -39.98
C THR A 296 -13.34 -2.77 -39.37
N GLY A 297 -13.78 -1.81 -40.17
CA GLY A 297 -14.21 -0.54 -39.58
C GLY A 297 -14.42 0.64 -40.51
N HIS A 298 -14.42 1.83 -39.93
CA HIS A 298 -14.34 3.07 -40.68
C HIS A 298 -13.01 3.73 -40.40
N GLU A 299 -12.34 4.16 -41.46
CA GLU A 299 -11.11 4.93 -41.38
C GLU A 299 -11.26 6.22 -42.18
N THR A 300 -10.66 7.29 -41.69
CA THR A 300 -10.68 8.56 -42.43
C THR A 300 -9.43 8.68 -43.29
N ARG A 301 -8.24 8.39 -42.76
CA ARG A 301 -6.97 8.47 -43.48
C ARG A 301 -6.00 7.36 -43.09
N MET A 302 -5.65 6.50 -44.05
CA MET A 302 -4.60 5.50 -43.87
C MET A 302 -3.35 5.80 -44.70
N THR A 303 -2.19 5.69 -44.04
CA THR A 303 -0.89 5.49 -44.70
C THR A 303 -0.33 4.15 -44.27
N GLY A 304 -0.07 3.22 -45.20
CA GLY A 304 0.48 1.94 -44.78
C GLY A 304 1.17 1.10 -45.83
N HIS A 305 1.91 0.13 -45.34
CA HIS A 305 2.53 -0.92 -46.14
C HIS A 305 1.93 -2.26 -45.72
N GLU A 306 1.43 -3.03 -46.68
CA GLU A 306 0.74 -4.31 -46.44
C GLU A 306 -0.52 -4.14 -45.57
N THR A 307 -1.59 -3.62 -46.20
CA THR A 307 -2.85 -3.31 -45.52
C THR A 307 -3.97 -4.23 -46.03
N HIS A 308 -4.76 -4.79 -45.11
CA HIS A 308 -5.98 -5.53 -45.42
C HIS A 308 -7.18 -4.90 -44.73
N MET A 309 -8.17 -4.50 -45.51
CA MET A 309 -9.31 -3.76 -45.00
C MET A 309 -10.65 -4.31 -45.41
N THR A 310 -11.61 -4.20 -44.50
CA THR A 310 -13.01 -4.53 -44.76
C THR A 310 -13.90 -3.42 -44.22
N ARG A 311 -14.57 -2.69 -45.14
CA ARG A 311 -15.48 -1.51 -44.96
C ARG A 311 -14.90 -0.18 -45.50
N HIS A 312 -15.28 0.98 -44.95
CA HIS A 312 -15.41 2.28 -45.65
C HIS A 312 -14.27 3.21 -45.26
N GLU A 313 -13.55 3.73 -46.25
CA GLU A 313 -12.48 4.70 -46.05
C GLU A 313 -12.58 5.91 -46.99
N THR A 314 -12.03 7.05 -46.54
CA THR A 314 -12.07 8.29 -47.32
C THR A 314 -10.75 8.59 -48.06
N HIS A 315 -9.58 8.25 -47.51
CA HIS A 315 -8.33 8.53 -48.18
C HIS A 315 -7.20 7.57 -47.80
N MET A 316 -6.83 6.69 -48.74
CA MET A 316 -5.75 5.73 -48.56
C MET A 316 -4.50 6.09 -49.39
N THR A 317 -3.33 6.03 -48.75
CA THR A 317 -2.02 5.94 -49.41
C THR A 317 -1.30 4.66 -48.98
N GLY A 318 -0.87 3.81 -49.92
CA GLY A 318 -0.16 2.61 -49.49
C GLY A 318 0.53 1.79 -50.57
N HIS A 319 1.32 0.82 -50.10
CA HIS A 319 2.01 -0.17 -50.91
C HIS A 319 1.49 -1.56 -50.51
N LYS A 320 0.99 -2.34 -51.48
CA LYS A 320 0.30 -3.63 -51.27
C LYS A 320 -0.95 -3.51 -50.40
N THR A 321 -2.04 -3.05 -50.99
CA THR A 321 -3.33 -2.86 -50.30
C THR A 321 -4.38 -3.82 -50.84
N HIS A 322 -5.08 -4.51 -49.96
CA HIS A 322 -6.29 -5.26 -50.29
C HIS A 322 -7.48 -4.71 -49.51
N MET A 323 -8.53 -4.30 -50.22
CA MET A 323 -9.70 -3.71 -49.58
C MET A 323 -10.99 -4.29 -50.16
N THR A 324 -11.90 -4.62 -49.25
CA THR A 324 -13.28 -4.99 -49.55
C THR A 324 -14.22 -3.95 -48.94
N GLY A 325 -14.79 -3.06 -49.75
CA GLY A 325 -15.60 -1.95 -49.24
C GLY A 325 -15.76 -0.77 -50.18
N HIS A 326 -15.95 0.42 -49.61
CA HIS A 326 -16.12 1.68 -50.35
C HIS A 326 -14.97 2.63 -49.99
N GLU A 327 -14.31 3.18 -50.99
CA GLU A 327 -13.18 4.09 -50.86
C GLU A 327 -13.46 5.36 -51.65
N THR A 328 -13.12 6.54 -51.12
CA THR A 328 -13.28 7.78 -51.88
C THR A 328 -12.02 8.22 -52.62
N ARG A 329 -10.80 7.89 -52.14
CA ARG A 329 -9.56 8.27 -52.83
C ARG A 329 -8.38 7.36 -52.47
N MET A 330 -7.79 6.71 -53.47
CA MET A 330 -6.68 5.78 -53.29
C MET A 330 -5.46 6.16 -54.14
N THR A 331 -4.28 6.14 -53.52
CA THR A 331 -2.97 6.27 -54.19
C THR A 331 -2.05 5.12 -53.76
N GLY A 332 -1.50 4.35 -54.71
CA GLY A 332 -0.65 3.21 -54.37
C GLY A 332 -0.04 2.45 -55.55
N HIS A 333 1.03 1.70 -55.27
CA HIS A 333 1.80 0.96 -56.28
C HIS A 333 1.17 -0.40 -56.63
N GLU A 334 0.48 -1.04 -55.68
CA GLU A 334 -0.16 -2.36 -55.84
C GLU A 334 -1.46 -2.40 -55.01
N ALA A 335 -2.59 -2.04 -55.61
CA ALA A 335 -3.89 -2.00 -54.92
C ALA A 335 -4.92 -2.94 -55.54
N ARG A 336 -5.61 -3.72 -54.70
CA ARG A 336 -6.69 -4.64 -55.12
C ARG A 336 -7.98 -4.33 -54.36
N MET A 337 -8.97 -3.83 -55.09
CA MET A 337 -10.29 -3.43 -54.60
C MET A 337 -11.37 -4.43 -55.02
N THR A 338 -12.26 -4.81 -54.08
CA THR A 338 -13.48 -5.59 -54.37
C THR A 338 -14.70 -4.95 -53.67
N GLY A 339 -15.53 -4.18 -54.40
CA GLY A 339 -16.69 -3.44 -53.85
C GLY A 339 -17.28 -2.38 -54.80
N ASN A 340 -18.39 -1.69 -54.40
CA ASN A 340 -19.10 -0.69 -55.22
C ASN A 340 -18.30 0.62 -55.38
N GLU A 341 -18.29 1.14 -56.62
CA GLU A 341 -17.27 2.02 -57.22
C GLU A 341 -17.25 3.51 -56.80
N LYS A 342 -16.02 4.08 -56.70
CA LYS A 342 -15.55 5.24 -57.47
C LYS A 342 -14.01 5.36 -57.42
N LEU A 343 -13.33 4.97 -58.50
CA LEU A 343 -11.91 5.26 -58.71
C LEU A 343 -11.78 6.66 -59.34
N THR A 344 -11.09 7.58 -58.67
CA THR A 344 -10.39 8.70 -59.34
C THR A 344 -8.89 8.47 -59.19
N PRO A 345 -8.25 7.77 -60.14
CA PRO A 345 -6.79 7.66 -60.19
C PRO A 345 -6.19 9.04 -60.50
N ILE A 346 -5.09 9.39 -59.84
CA ILE A 346 -4.17 10.47 -60.25
C ILE A 346 -2.77 9.87 -60.35
#